data_AF-A5G9E1-F1
#
_entry.id   AF-A5G9E1-F1
#
_cell.length_a   1.000
_cell.length_b   1.000
_cell.length_c   1.000
_cell.angle_alpha   90.00
_cell.angle_beta   90.00
_cell.angle_gamma   90.00
#
_symmetry.space_group_name_H-M   'P 1'
#
loop_
_entity.id
_entity.type
_entity.pdbx_description
1 polymer ?
#
loop_
_entity_poly.entity_id
_entity_poly.type
_entity_poly.pdbx_seq_one_letter_code
_entity_poly.pdbx_strand_id
1 'polypeptide(L)'
;MPEKKRELKFKYIYDNDYNPVYVNGAHGGVTPRGELIVNFYLERQPLPNSITHEITANGTIGPEINADPADLSSSLVRVVTSGVVLSHQTAKDIHYWLGEKIKEMEAVQHAKEVMSAAHIGEKSGLTH
;
A
#
# COMPACT_ATOMS: atom_id res chain seq x y z
N MET A 1 -34.85 27.62 -27.75
CA MET A 1 -34.52 26.88 -26.51
C MET A 1 -33.18 26.18 -26.75
N PRO A 2 -32.15 26.35 -25.91
CA PRO A 2 -30.89 25.64 -26.11
C PRO A 2 -31.11 24.14 -25.93
N GLU A 3 -30.56 23.34 -26.83
CA GLU A 3 -30.68 21.88 -26.83
C GLU A 3 -29.98 21.31 -25.58
N LYS A 4 -30.74 20.62 -24.73
CA LYS A 4 -30.21 20.07 -23.48
C LYS A 4 -29.24 18.94 -23.80
N LYS A 5 -27.97 19.10 -23.42
CA LYS A 5 -26.94 18.06 -23.60
C LYS A 5 -27.38 16.77 -22.88
N ARG A 6 -27.11 15.62 -23.51
CA ARG A 6 -27.38 14.32 -22.88
C ARG A 6 -26.41 14.14 -21.71
N GLU A 7 -26.94 13.84 -20.54
CA GLU A 7 -26.18 13.62 -19.32
C GLU A 7 -26.33 12.16 -18.87
N LEU A 8 -25.22 11.55 -18.42
CA LEU A 8 -25.20 10.22 -17.82
C LEU A 8 -24.67 10.33 -16.39
N LYS A 9 -25.41 9.78 -15.43
CA LYS A 9 -25.03 9.76 -14.01
C LYS A 9 -24.62 8.36 -13.60
N PHE A 10 -23.41 8.21 -13.10
CA PHE A 10 -22.94 7.00 -12.44
C PHE A 10 -23.28 7.06 -10.95
N LYS A 11 -23.79 5.95 -10.41
CA LYS A 11 -23.97 5.77 -8.98
C LYS A 11 -23.02 4.66 -8.54
N TYR A 12 -22.28 4.92 -7.47
CA TYR A 12 -21.40 3.94 -6.86
C TYR A 12 -22.10 3.37 -5.63
N ILE A 13 -22.11 2.04 -5.53
CA ILE A 13 -22.64 1.30 -4.39
C ILE A 13 -21.43 0.61 -3.77
N TYR A 14 -21.22 0.86 -2.48
CA TYR A 14 -20.17 0.21 -1.70
C TYR A 14 -20.82 -0.85 -0.82
N ASP A 15 -20.13 -1.97 -0.63
CA ASP A 15 -20.53 -2.95 0.38
C ASP A 15 -20.40 -2.35 1.79
N ASN A 16 -21.16 -2.89 2.73
CA ASN A 16 -21.20 -2.39 4.12
C ASN A 16 -19.84 -2.48 4.82
N ASP A 17 -18.98 -3.38 4.37
CA ASP A 17 -17.63 -3.63 4.87
C ASP A 17 -16.53 -3.10 3.94
N TYR A 18 -16.88 -2.23 2.97
CA TYR A 18 -15.89 -1.59 2.10
C TYR A 18 -14.88 -0.80 2.93
N ASN A 19 -13.65 -1.31 2.97
CA ASN A 19 -12.57 -0.75 3.75
C ASN A 19 -11.29 -0.71 2.91
N PRO A 20 -10.94 0.44 2.32
CA PRO A 20 -9.67 0.60 1.63
C PRO A 20 -8.50 0.25 2.55
N VAL A 21 -7.62 -0.62 2.06
CA VAL A 21 -6.44 -1.08 2.80
C VAL A 21 -5.19 -0.51 2.18
N TYR A 22 -4.23 -0.13 3.03
CA TYR A 22 -2.90 0.20 2.55
C TYR A 22 -2.18 -1.07 2.08
N VAL A 23 -1.57 -0.99 0.91
CA VAL A 23 -0.80 -2.07 0.28
C VAL A 23 0.51 -1.48 -0.23
N ASN A 24 1.59 -2.25 -0.13
CA ASN A 24 2.93 -1.84 -0.57
C ASN A 24 3.48 -2.72 -1.69
N GLY A 25 2.71 -3.70 -2.15
CA GLY A 25 3.04 -4.50 -3.32
C GLY A 25 1.88 -5.35 -3.80
N ALA A 26 2.15 -6.11 -4.86
CA ALA A 26 1.23 -7.08 -5.41
C ALA A 26 1.96 -8.33 -5.92
N HIS A 27 1.33 -9.48 -5.80
CA HIS A 27 1.81 -10.75 -6.35
C HIS A 27 0.74 -11.36 -7.25
N GLY A 28 1.14 -11.85 -8.41
CA GLY A 28 0.19 -12.31 -9.41
C GLY A 28 0.87 -12.72 -10.70
N GLY A 29 0.05 -12.97 -11.72
CA GLY A 29 0.52 -13.43 -13.02
C GLY A 29 -0.62 -13.65 -14.02
N VAL A 30 -0.24 -13.97 -15.24
CA VAL A 30 -1.19 -14.34 -16.28
C VAL A 30 -1.66 -15.76 -16.04
N THR A 31 -2.98 -15.95 -15.97
CA THR A 31 -3.60 -17.26 -15.80
C THR A 31 -3.57 -18.03 -17.13
N PRO A 32 -3.72 -19.37 -17.12
CA PRO A 32 -3.88 -20.14 -18.35
C PRO A 32 -5.08 -19.73 -19.23
N ARG A 33 -6.01 -18.91 -18.69
CA ARG A 33 -7.16 -18.36 -19.42
C ARG A 33 -6.87 -17.00 -20.06
N GLY A 34 -5.67 -16.46 -19.90
CA GLY A 34 -5.28 -15.16 -20.44
C GLY A 34 -5.77 -13.96 -19.61
N GLU A 35 -6.19 -14.20 -18.37
CA GLU A 35 -6.55 -13.15 -17.41
C GLU A 35 -5.35 -12.82 -16.52
N LEU A 36 -5.36 -11.65 -15.89
CA LEU A 36 -4.36 -11.26 -14.91
C LEU A 36 -4.95 -11.42 -13.50
N ILE A 37 -4.34 -12.25 -12.67
CA ILE A 37 -4.63 -12.25 -11.22
C ILE A 37 -3.65 -11.31 -10.52
N VAL A 38 -4.17 -10.46 -9.62
CA VAL A 38 -3.38 -9.53 -8.80
C VAL A 38 -3.83 -9.65 -7.36
N ASN A 39 -2.91 -10.06 -6.47
CA ASN A 39 -3.13 -10.09 -5.03
C ASN A 39 -2.32 -8.98 -4.38
N PHE A 40 -3.00 -7.98 -3.82
CA PHE A 40 -2.33 -6.88 -3.15
C PHE A 40 -1.97 -7.28 -1.72
N TYR A 41 -0.78 -6.87 -1.29
CA TYR A 41 -0.28 -7.22 0.02
C TYR A 41 0.33 -6.04 0.77
N LEU A 42 0.31 -6.17 2.10
CA LEU A 42 1.18 -5.42 3.01
C LEU A 42 2.33 -6.33 3.44
N GLU A 43 3.55 -5.94 3.09
CA GLU A 43 4.77 -6.59 3.53
C GLU A 43 5.27 -6.02 4.86
N ARG A 44 5.57 -6.89 5.82
CA ARG A 44 6.11 -6.55 7.14
C ARG A 44 7.02 -7.64 7.68
N GLN A 45 7.79 -7.30 8.71
CA GLN A 45 8.47 -8.30 9.54
C GLN A 45 7.42 -9.21 10.23
N PRO A 46 7.69 -10.52 10.33
CA PRO A 46 6.82 -11.42 11.08
C PRO A 46 6.77 -11.00 12.55
N LEU A 47 5.66 -11.35 13.21
CA LEU A 47 5.58 -11.30 14.67
C LEU A 47 5.54 -12.75 15.17
N PRO A 48 6.15 -13.05 16.32
CA PRO A 48 5.98 -14.36 16.94
C PRO A 48 4.51 -14.61 17.25
N ASN A 49 4.06 -15.84 17.06
CA ASN A 49 2.79 -16.33 17.58
C ASN A 49 2.83 -16.41 19.12
N SER A 50 4.01 -16.76 19.66
CA SER A 50 4.26 -16.81 21.10
C SER A 50 5.73 -16.56 21.42
N ILE A 51 5.98 -16.01 22.60
CA ILE A 51 7.31 -15.79 23.17
C ILE A 51 7.33 -16.47 24.54
N THR A 52 8.35 -17.28 24.80
CA THR A 52 8.56 -17.93 26.09
C THR A 52 9.67 -17.21 26.85
N HIS A 53 9.37 -16.82 28.09
CA HIS A 53 10.32 -16.24 29.03
C HIS A 53 10.63 -17.22 30.16
N GLU A 54 11.83 -17.11 30.72
CA GLU A 54 12.13 -17.75 32.01
C GLU A 54 11.29 -17.14 33.14
N ILE A 55 11.00 -17.94 34.16
CA ILE A 55 10.52 -17.44 35.45
C ILE A 55 11.66 -17.60 36.45
N THR A 56 12.09 -16.50 37.05
CA THR A 56 13.17 -16.49 38.03
C THR A 56 12.72 -17.12 39.35
N ALA A 57 13.66 -17.49 40.22
CA ALA A 57 13.37 -18.13 41.52
C ALA A 57 12.49 -17.28 42.46
N ASN A 58 12.51 -15.95 42.30
CA ASN A 58 11.65 -15.01 43.02
C ASN A 58 10.32 -14.71 42.29
N GLY A 59 9.98 -15.45 41.24
CA GLY A 59 8.71 -15.35 40.52
C GLY A 59 8.61 -14.18 39.54
N THR A 60 9.73 -13.55 39.17
CA THR A 60 9.75 -12.46 38.18
C THR A 60 10.01 -12.97 36.76
N ILE A 61 9.69 -12.17 35.75
CA ILE A 61 9.91 -12.51 34.34
C ILE A 61 11.40 -12.32 34.00
N GLY A 62 12.03 -13.39 33.51
CA GLY A 62 13.41 -13.43 33.04
C GLY A 62 13.55 -13.16 31.53
N PRO A 63 14.72 -13.45 30.94
CA PRO A 63 14.94 -13.26 29.52
C PRO A 63 14.02 -14.13 28.66
N GLU A 64 13.82 -13.69 27.42
CA GLU A 64 13.23 -14.52 26.36
C GLU A 64 14.19 -15.68 26.06
N ILE A 65 13.64 -16.90 26.01
CA ILE A 65 14.40 -18.12 25.69
C ILE A 65 13.92 -18.82 24.43
N ASN A 66 12.73 -18.46 23.94
CA ASN A 66 12.18 -19.02 22.72
C ASN A 66 11.13 -18.09 22.11
N ALA A 67 11.08 -18.06 20.79
CA ALA A 67 10.00 -17.48 20.02
C ALA A 67 9.53 -18.49 18.96
N ASP A 68 8.21 -18.56 18.75
CA ASP A 68 7.60 -19.39 17.72
C ASP A 68 6.96 -18.50 16.63
N PRO A 69 7.29 -18.69 15.34
CA PRO A 69 8.32 -19.60 14.82
C PRO A 69 9.74 -19.10 15.09
N ALA A 70 10.75 -19.97 14.99
CA ALA A 70 12.14 -19.61 15.27
C ALA A 70 12.84 -18.83 14.13
N ASP A 71 12.22 -18.76 12.95
CA ASP A 71 12.81 -18.22 11.71
C ASP A 71 12.39 -16.76 11.43
N LEU A 72 11.95 -16.02 12.45
CA LEU A 72 11.45 -14.65 12.34
C LEU A 72 12.47 -13.69 11.68
N SER A 73 13.75 -13.82 12.01
CA SER A 73 14.80 -12.94 11.48
C SER A 73 15.16 -13.21 10.02
N SER A 74 14.75 -14.37 9.48
CA SER A 74 15.05 -14.81 8.11
C SER A 74 13.81 -14.83 7.21
N SER A 75 12.67 -14.33 7.69
CA SER A 75 11.40 -14.36 6.96
C SER A 75 10.76 -12.97 6.86
N LEU A 76 9.89 -12.82 5.85
CA LEU A 76 9.04 -11.66 5.65
C LEU A 76 7.61 -12.14 5.46
N VAL A 77 6.65 -11.36 5.96
CA VAL A 77 5.23 -11.68 5.85
C VAL A 77 4.59 -10.73 4.85
N ARG A 78 3.94 -11.30 3.84
CA ARG A 78 3.02 -10.60 2.94
C ARG A 78 1.59 -10.93 3.35
N VAL A 79 0.93 -9.96 3.97
CA VAL A 79 -0.48 -10.09 4.34
C VAL A 79 -1.32 -9.71 3.13
N VAL A 80 -1.96 -10.69 2.50
CA VAL A 80 -2.87 -10.49 1.36
C VAL A 80 -4.26 -10.19 1.91
N THR A 81 -4.80 -9.02 1.59
CA THR A 81 -6.10 -8.53 2.08
C THR A 81 -7.12 -8.32 0.97
N SER A 82 -6.66 -8.18 -0.28
CA SER A 82 -7.52 -8.00 -1.45
C SER A 82 -6.87 -8.59 -2.70
N GLY A 83 -7.70 -9.21 -3.54
CA GLY A 83 -7.28 -9.79 -4.81
C GLY A 83 -8.33 -9.57 -5.88
N VAL A 84 -7.87 -9.36 -7.12
CA VAL A 84 -8.73 -9.14 -8.28
C VAL A 84 -8.27 -9.99 -9.45
N VAL A 85 -9.22 -10.34 -10.33
CA VAL A 85 -8.95 -10.96 -11.63
C VAL A 85 -9.40 -9.97 -12.70
N LEU A 86 -8.51 -9.69 -13.64
CA LEU A 86 -8.70 -8.70 -14.68
C LEU A 86 -8.65 -9.37 -16.05
N SER A 87 -9.58 -9.02 -16.92
CA SER A 87 -9.44 -9.32 -18.34
C SER A 87 -8.22 -8.58 -18.91
N HIS A 88 -7.69 -9.05 -20.04
CA HIS A 88 -6.60 -8.36 -20.74
C HIS A 88 -6.94 -6.88 -21.04
N GLN A 89 -8.17 -6.59 -21.49
CA GLN A 89 -8.59 -5.22 -21.78
C GLN A 89 -8.64 -4.38 -20.50
N THR A 90 -9.26 -4.88 -19.45
CA THR A 90 -9.33 -4.20 -18.14
C THR A 90 -7.94 -3.93 -17.56
N ALA A 91 -7.02 -4.89 -17.68
CA ALA A 91 -5.63 -4.72 -17.24
C ALA A 91 -4.92 -3.59 -18.00
N LYS A 92 -5.12 -3.47 -19.31
CA LYS A 92 -4.57 -2.37 -20.12
C LYS A 92 -5.13 -1.02 -19.71
N ASP A 93 -6.45 -0.93 -19.51
CA ASP A 93 -7.12 0.31 -19.14
C ASP A 93 -6.67 0.80 -17.75
N ILE A 94 -6.57 -0.11 -16.78
CA ILE A 94 -6.07 0.19 -15.44
C ILE A 94 -4.59 0.57 -15.47
N HIS A 95 -3.76 -0.14 -16.23
CA HIS A 95 -2.33 0.21 -16.38
C HIS A 95 -2.16 1.63 -16.92
N TYR A 96 -2.89 1.99 -17.98
CA TYR A 96 -2.84 3.34 -18.54
C TYR A 96 -3.29 4.39 -17.51
N TRP A 97 -4.43 4.16 -16.86
CA TRP A 97 -4.94 5.07 -15.84
C TRP A 97 -3.98 5.24 -14.66
N LEU A 98 -3.40 4.16 -14.14
CA LEU A 98 -2.40 4.20 -13.08
C LEU A 98 -1.18 5.02 -13.49
N GLY A 99 -0.68 4.82 -14.71
CA GLY A 99 0.44 5.60 -15.25
C GLY A 99 0.16 7.10 -15.27
N GLU A 100 -1.03 7.52 -15.70
CA GLU A 100 -1.44 8.92 -15.66
C GLU A 100 -1.52 9.46 -14.22
N LYS A 101 -2.05 8.67 -13.28
CA LYS A 101 -2.13 9.07 -11.87
C LYS A 101 -0.77 9.17 -11.19
N ILE A 102 0.17 8.31 -11.53
CA ILE A 102 1.55 8.40 -11.04
C ILE A 102 2.21 9.70 -11.51
N LYS A 103 2.06 10.06 -12.79
CA LYS A 103 2.59 11.34 -13.30
C LYS A 103 2.03 12.55 -12.55
N GLU A 104 0.72 12.54 -12.25
CA GLU A 104 0.08 13.58 -11.44
C GLU A 104 0.71 13.65 -10.03
N MET A 105 0.94 12.50 -9.38
CA MET A 105 1.57 12.44 -8.06
C MET A 105 3.01 12.97 -8.07
N GLU A 106 3.79 12.59 -9.08
CA GLU A 106 5.17 13.04 -9.26
C GLU A 106 5.24 14.56 -9.47
N ALA A 107 4.34 15.13 -10.26
CA ALA A 107 4.26 16.57 -10.47
C ALA A 107 3.96 17.32 -9.16
N VAL A 108 3.05 16.79 -8.33
CA VAL A 108 2.75 17.34 -7.00
C VAL A 108 3.96 17.24 -6.07
N GLN A 109 4.67 16.12 -6.09
CA GLN A 109 5.85 15.91 -5.26
C GLN A 109 6.98 16.87 -5.64
N HIS A 110 7.27 17.01 -6.93
CA HIS A 110 8.26 17.97 -7.44
C HIS A 110 7.90 19.41 -7.08
N ALA A 111 6.63 19.80 -7.22
CA ALA A 111 6.18 21.14 -6.81
C ALA A 111 6.41 21.40 -5.31
N LYS A 112 6.16 20.40 -4.45
CA LYS A 112 6.43 20.50 -3.01
C LYS A 112 7.92 20.66 -2.72
N GLU A 113 8.77 19.91 -3.40
CA GLU A 113 10.22 19.97 -3.23
C GLU A 113 10.76 21.36 -3.61
N VAL A 114 10.35 21.88 -4.77
CA VAL A 114 10.72 23.23 -5.23
C VAL A 114 10.28 24.31 -4.24
N MET A 115 9.03 24.24 -3.75
CA MET A 115 8.53 25.20 -2.75
C MET A 115 9.31 25.11 -1.42
N SER A 116 9.67 23.90 -0.98
CA SER A 116 10.45 23.70 0.25
C SER A 116 11.87 24.26 0.12
N ALA A 117 12.50 24.08 -1.05
CA ALA A 117 13.84 24.61 -1.33
C ALA A 117 13.85 26.15 -1.42
N ALA A 118 12.83 26.74 -2.04
CA ALA A 118 12.68 28.20 -2.11
C ALA A 118 12.51 28.82 -0.71
N HIS A 119 11.72 28.18 0.17
CA HIS A 119 11.52 28.65 1.54
C HIS A 119 12.78 28.58 2.42
N ILE A 120 13.67 27.62 2.16
CA ILE A 120 14.97 27.53 2.84
C ILE A 120 15.93 28.62 2.31
N GLY A 121 15.90 28.92 1.01
CA GLY A 121 16.70 29.98 0.39
C GLY A 121 16.39 31.39 0.90
N GLU A 122 15.11 31.72 1.13
CA GLU A 122 14.72 33.02 1.69
C GLU A 122 15.20 33.22 3.13
N LYS A 123 15.19 32.18 3.97
CA LYS A 123 15.65 32.30 5.38
C LYS A 123 17.16 32.49 5.51
N SER A 124 17.96 32.03 4.54
CA SER A 124 19.41 32.21 4.54
C SER A 124 19.88 33.60 4.07
N GLY A 125 18.99 34.41 3.48
CA GLY A 125 19.29 35.77 3.00
C GLY A 125 19.03 36.89 4.02
N LEU A 126 18.46 36.57 5.18
CA LEU A 126 18.20 37.50 6.29
C LEU A 126 19.16 37.23 7.46
N THR A 127 20.45 37.44 7.25
CA THR A 127 21.39 37.66 8.35
C THR A 127 21.98 39.05 8.19
N HIS A 128 21.55 39.95 9.07
CA HIS A 128 22.09 41.29 9.25
C HIS A 128 23.56 41.27 9.69
#